data_AF-A0A6B3I5J7-F1
#
_entry.id   AF-A0A6B3I5J7-F1
#
_cell.length_a   1.000
_cell.length_b   1.000
_cell.length_c   1.000
_cell.angle_alpha   90.00
_cell.angle_beta   90.00
_cell.angle_gamma   90.00
#
_symmetry.space_group_name_H-M   'P 1'
#
loop_
_entity.id
_entity.type
_entity.pdbx_description
1 polymer ?
#
loop_
_entity_poly.entity_id
_entity_poly.type
_entity_poly.pdbx_seq_one_letter_code
_entity_poly.pdbx_strand_id
1 'polypeptide(L)'
;SAAPAPAPRNSLFRDPGSQVVQWVRANPDDPRRPLIESRIAAQPAAVWFAQYNPRQVAAEVRAVTRGAAAAGRTPVLVPYAIPDRDCGGASQGGAPDGAAYDAWIREFAKGLGAGPAIVILEPDAIALSDCLTAGARADGFASLARAGATLRAANP
;
A
#
# COMPACT_ATOMS: atom_id res chain seq x y z
N SER A 1 -27.55 22.74 18.53
CA SER A 1 -26.45 21.76 18.40
C SER A 1 -25.46 22.25 17.37
N ALA A 2 -24.18 22.39 17.75
CA ALA A 2 -23.13 22.77 16.81
C ALA A 2 -22.78 21.57 15.93
N ALA A 3 -22.53 21.81 14.64
CA ALA A 3 -21.99 20.81 13.74
C ALA A 3 -20.60 20.34 14.22
N PRO A 4 -20.22 19.06 14.02
CA PRO A 4 -18.92 18.59 14.43
C PRO A 4 -17.81 19.33 13.67
N ALA A 5 -16.74 19.66 14.38
CA ALA A 5 -15.59 20.34 13.79
C ALA A 5 -15.00 19.50 12.64
N PRO A 6 -14.54 20.15 11.54
CA PRO A 6 -13.90 19.44 10.44
C PRO A 6 -12.66 18.70 10.95
N ALA A 7 -12.48 17.47 10.48
CA ALA A 7 -11.37 16.66 10.93
C ALA A 7 -10.02 17.30 10.54
N PRO A 8 -8.97 17.15 11.38
CA PRO A 8 -7.67 17.73 11.07
C PRO A 8 -7.16 17.19 9.74
N ARG A 9 -6.56 18.07 8.93
CA ARG A 9 -6.01 17.78 7.59
C ARG A 9 -4.93 16.68 7.54
N ASN A 10 -4.60 16.07 8.68
CA ASN A 10 -3.49 15.11 8.88
C ASN A 10 -3.95 13.73 9.36
N SER A 11 -5.25 13.45 9.33
CA SER A 11 -5.75 12.13 9.70
C SER A 11 -5.60 11.12 8.57
N LEU A 12 -5.14 9.92 8.94
CA LEU A 12 -4.96 8.81 8.01
C LEU A 12 -6.29 8.17 7.62
N PHE A 13 -6.34 7.64 6.39
CA PHE A 13 -7.49 6.93 5.87
C PHE A 13 -7.61 5.55 6.49
N ARG A 14 -8.83 5.21 6.93
CA ARG A 14 -9.22 3.87 7.35
C ARG A 14 -9.95 3.22 6.18
N ASP A 15 -9.35 2.20 5.59
CA ASP A 15 -9.96 1.48 4.47
C ASP A 15 -11.20 0.67 4.92
N PRO A 16 -12.42 1.02 4.46
CA PRO A 16 -13.63 0.26 4.78
C PRO A 16 -13.68 -1.12 4.10
N GLY A 17 -12.77 -1.39 3.16
CA GLY A 17 -12.57 -2.68 2.50
C GLY A 17 -11.63 -3.62 3.25
N SER A 18 -10.96 -3.19 4.32
CA SER A 18 -9.99 -4.01 5.05
C SER A 18 -10.59 -5.29 5.65
N GLN A 19 -9.79 -6.35 5.73
CA GLN A 19 -10.24 -7.66 6.21
C GLN A 19 -10.83 -7.61 7.63
N VAL A 20 -10.28 -6.78 8.51
CA VAL A 20 -10.82 -6.59 9.86
C VAL A 20 -12.22 -5.96 9.85
N VAL A 21 -12.49 -5.01 8.94
CA VAL A 21 -13.82 -4.42 8.79
C VAL A 21 -14.80 -5.43 8.21
N GLN A 22 -14.37 -6.25 7.24
CA GLN A 22 -15.18 -7.35 6.71
C GLN A 22 -15.53 -8.36 7.82
N TRP A 23 -14.55 -8.73 8.65
CA TRP A 23 -14.76 -9.64 9.78
C TRP A 23 -15.77 -9.06 10.78
N VAL A 24 -15.64 -7.78 11.16
CA VAL A 24 -16.60 -7.14 12.10
C VAL A 24 -18.03 -7.16 11.56
N ARG A 25 -18.22 -6.96 10.24
CA ARG A 25 -19.54 -7.03 9.59
C ARG A 25 -20.11 -8.44 9.53
N ALA A 26 -19.26 -9.43 9.27
CA ALA A 26 -19.67 -10.82 9.10
C ALA A 26 -19.93 -11.55 10.43
N ASN A 27 -19.49 -11.01 11.57
CA ASN A 27 -19.54 -11.67 12.87
C ASN A 27 -20.27 -10.83 13.94
N PRO A 28 -21.53 -10.41 13.73
CA PRO A 28 -22.25 -9.47 14.60
C PRO A 28 -22.37 -9.93 16.06
N ASP A 29 -22.49 -11.25 16.27
CA ASP A 29 -22.72 -11.87 17.58
C ASP A 29 -21.44 -12.41 18.24
N ASP A 30 -20.26 -12.25 17.61
CA ASP A 30 -19.01 -12.70 18.23
C ASP A 30 -18.68 -11.81 19.45
N PRO A 31 -18.43 -12.39 20.64
CA PRO A 31 -18.21 -11.61 21.85
C PRO A 31 -16.95 -10.72 21.78
N ARG A 32 -16.00 -11.02 20.87
CA ARG A 32 -14.79 -10.22 20.64
C ARG A 32 -15.06 -9.03 19.72
N ARG A 33 -16.18 -9.02 18.98
CA ARG A 33 -16.50 -8.01 17.96
C ARG A 33 -16.41 -6.58 18.48
N PRO A 34 -16.99 -6.20 19.62
CA PRO A 34 -16.91 -4.81 20.09
C PRO A 34 -15.48 -4.35 20.38
N LEU A 35 -14.64 -5.25 20.89
CA LEU A 35 -13.24 -4.94 21.20
C LEU A 35 -12.41 -4.84 19.91
N ILE A 36 -12.57 -5.79 18.98
CA ILE A 36 -11.90 -5.77 17.67
C ILE A 36 -12.31 -4.53 16.89
N GLU A 37 -13.60 -4.18 16.88
CA GLU A 37 -14.11 -3.00 16.20
C GLU A 37 -13.49 -1.71 16.76
N SER A 38 -13.54 -1.53 18.08
CA SER A 38 -13.08 -0.29 18.72
C SER A 38 -11.55 -0.15 18.76
N ARG A 39 -10.80 -1.24 18.89
CA ARG A 39 -9.34 -1.19 19.07
C ARG A 39 -8.52 -1.45 17.82
N ILE A 40 -9.07 -2.18 16.85
CA ILE A 40 -8.35 -2.58 15.63
C ILE A 40 -9.06 -1.98 14.41
N ALA A 41 -10.32 -2.33 14.17
CA ALA A 41 -11.02 -1.96 12.95
C ALA A 41 -11.21 -0.44 12.82
N ALA A 42 -11.35 0.28 13.93
CA ALA A 42 -11.51 1.74 13.97
C ALA A 42 -10.21 2.50 13.66
N GLN A 43 -9.05 1.85 13.67
CA GLN A 43 -7.76 2.48 13.44
C GLN A 43 -7.42 2.54 11.94
N PRO A 44 -6.83 3.64 11.46
CA PRO A 44 -6.20 3.67 10.15
C PRO A 44 -5.05 2.65 10.05
N ALA A 45 -4.92 2.00 8.90
CA ALA A 45 -3.83 1.08 8.59
C ALA A 45 -3.43 1.25 7.12
N ALA A 46 -2.20 0.88 6.78
CA ALA A 46 -1.73 0.94 5.41
C ALA A 46 -2.40 -0.12 4.54
N VAL A 47 -2.65 0.20 3.27
CA VAL A 47 -3.16 -0.74 2.27
C VAL A 47 -1.98 -1.30 1.48
N TRP A 48 -1.84 -2.63 1.50
CA TRP A 48 -0.72 -3.34 0.89
C TRP A 48 -1.08 -3.81 -0.52
N PHE A 49 -0.19 -3.55 -1.47
CA PHE A 49 -0.24 -4.00 -2.85
C PHE A 49 0.88 -5.01 -3.06
N ALA A 50 0.61 -6.23 -2.59
CA ALA A 50 1.60 -7.30 -2.42
C ALA A 50 1.53 -8.39 -3.50
N GLN A 51 0.69 -8.21 -4.52
CA GLN A 51 0.52 -9.14 -5.64
C GLN A 51 1.03 -8.50 -6.94
N TYR A 52 1.74 -9.26 -7.77
CA TYR A 52 2.11 -8.80 -9.11
C TYR A 52 0.90 -8.91 -10.05
N ASN A 53 0.20 -7.80 -10.24
CA ASN A 53 -1.07 -7.69 -10.97
C ASN A 53 -1.08 -6.45 -11.89
N PRO A 54 -0.18 -6.37 -12.90
CA PRO A 54 0.07 -5.15 -13.66
C PRO A 54 -1.17 -4.60 -14.41
N ARG A 55 -2.19 -5.43 -14.67
CA ARG A 55 -3.43 -4.99 -15.33
C ARG A 55 -4.45 -4.38 -14.35
N GLN A 56 -4.30 -4.61 -13.05
CA GLN A 56 -5.29 -4.27 -12.03
C GLN A 56 -4.80 -3.19 -11.05
N VAL A 57 -3.50 -3.16 -10.74
CA VAL A 57 -2.93 -2.29 -9.69
C VAL A 57 -3.34 -0.82 -9.80
N ALA A 58 -3.37 -0.26 -11.02
CA ALA A 58 -3.75 1.13 -11.24
C ALA A 58 -5.19 1.43 -10.76
N ALA A 59 -6.12 0.49 -10.97
CA ALA A 59 -7.51 0.61 -10.55
C ALA A 59 -7.65 0.40 -9.03
N GLU A 60 -6.93 -0.56 -8.46
CA GLU A 60 -6.94 -0.83 -7.02
C GLU A 60 -6.40 0.35 -6.21
N VAL A 61 -5.24 0.90 -6.62
CA VAL A 61 -4.67 2.11 -5.99
C VAL A 61 -5.65 3.28 -6.10
N ARG A 62 -6.26 3.47 -7.28
CA ARG A 62 -7.25 4.54 -7.50
C ARG A 62 -8.49 4.39 -6.62
N ALA A 63 -8.94 3.17 -6.34
CA ALA A 63 -10.06 2.94 -5.45
C ALA A 63 -9.75 3.44 -4.03
N VAL A 64 -8.56 3.12 -3.52
CA VAL A 64 -8.10 3.57 -2.19
C VAL A 64 -7.95 5.09 -2.15
N THR A 65 -7.25 5.69 -3.12
CA THR A 65 -7.01 7.14 -3.12
C THR A 65 -8.27 7.95 -3.29
N ARG A 66 -9.23 7.50 -4.11
CA ARG A 66 -10.56 8.14 -4.21
C ARG A 66 -11.38 8.00 -2.94
N GLY A 67 -11.37 6.83 -2.30
CA GLY A 67 -12.03 6.62 -1.01
C GLY A 67 -11.46 7.56 0.07
N ALA A 68 -10.14 7.69 0.12
CA ALA A 68 -9.45 8.59 1.03
C ALA A 68 -9.80 10.07 0.76
N ALA A 69 -9.77 10.49 -0.51
CA ALA A 69 -10.15 11.84 -0.91
C ALA A 69 -11.61 12.16 -0.54
N ALA A 70 -12.55 11.24 -0.79
CA ALA A 70 -13.95 11.40 -0.42
C ALA A 70 -14.15 11.52 1.10
N ALA A 71 -13.29 10.89 1.89
CA ALA A 71 -13.29 11.00 3.35
C ALA A 71 -12.52 12.22 3.90
N GLY A 72 -11.83 12.98 3.04
CA GLY A 72 -10.93 14.06 3.45
C GLY A 72 -9.73 13.56 4.27
N ARG A 73 -9.23 12.36 3.98
CA ARG A 73 -8.14 11.68 4.72
C ARG A 73 -6.96 11.35 3.80
N THR A 74 -5.79 11.11 4.37
CA THR A 74 -4.57 10.70 3.62
C THR A 74 -4.40 9.18 3.67
N PRO A 75 -4.35 8.46 2.54
CA PRO A 75 -4.06 7.03 2.52
C PRO A 75 -2.57 6.75 2.74
N VAL A 76 -2.28 5.62 3.37
CA VAL A 76 -0.94 5.03 3.43
C VAL A 76 -0.96 3.79 2.53
N LEU A 77 -0.11 3.77 1.51
CA LEU A 77 -0.06 2.75 0.48
C LEU A 77 1.31 2.04 0.53
N VAL A 78 1.33 0.73 0.36
CA VAL A 78 2.55 -0.08 0.41
C VAL A 78 2.68 -0.89 -0.87
N PRO A 79 3.38 -0.40 -1.91
CA PRO A 79 3.85 -1.27 -2.98
C PRO A 79 4.86 -2.25 -2.39
N TYR A 80 4.59 -3.55 -2.56
CA TYR A 80 5.41 -4.63 -2.02
C TYR A 80 5.56 -5.73 -3.07
N ALA A 81 6.20 -5.44 -4.19
CA ALA A 81 6.26 -6.34 -5.34
C ALA A 81 7.66 -6.41 -5.99
N ILE A 82 8.72 -5.99 -5.29
CA ILE A 82 10.10 -6.11 -5.78
C ILE A 82 10.42 -7.57 -6.16
N PRO A 83 11.19 -7.85 -7.22
CA PRO A 83 11.66 -9.20 -7.52
C PRO A 83 12.46 -9.79 -6.36
N ASP A 84 12.47 -11.12 -6.27
CA ASP A 84 13.17 -11.87 -5.21
C ASP A 84 12.75 -11.46 -3.78
N ARG A 85 11.49 -11.01 -3.61
CA ARG A 85 10.95 -10.55 -2.33
C ARG A 85 11.16 -11.59 -1.25
N ASP A 86 11.63 -11.14 -0.09
CA ASP A 86 11.96 -11.98 1.07
C ASP A 86 12.94 -13.12 0.79
N CYS A 87 13.69 -13.08 -0.32
CA CYS A 87 14.64 -14.13 -0.70
C CYS A 87 13.99 -15.53 -0.77
N GLY A 88 12.70 -15.62 -1.11
CA GLY A 88 11.97 -16.89 -1.06
C GLY A 88 11.45 -17.29 0.34
N GLY A 89 11.42 -16.35 1.29
CA GLY A 89 10.89 -16.55 2.65
C GLY A 89 9.35 -16.63 2.73
N ALA A 90 8.80 -16.44 3.92
CA ALA A 90 7.36 -16.62 4.18
C ALA A 90 6.45 -15.70 3.34
N SER A 91 6.94 -14.52 2.95
CA SER A 91 6.23 -13.60 2.03
C SER A 91 6.87 -13.55 0.64
N GLN A 92 7.47 -14.65 0.17
CA GLN A 92 8.00 -14.76 -1.20
C GLN A 92 6.99 -14.32 -2.27
N GLY A 93 7.51 -13.80 -3.38
CA GLY A 93 6.72 -13.31 -4.50
C GLY A 93 7.43 -12.17 -5.20
N GLY A 94 6.66 -11.20 -5.68
CA GLY A 94 7.17 -10.08 -6.44
C GLY A 94 6.95 -10.20 -7.94
N ALA A 95 7.40 -9.18 -8.66
CA ALA A 95 7.44 -9.19 -10.12
C ALA A 95 8.46 -10.24 -10.63
N PRO A 96 8.26 -10.78 -11.84
CA PRO A 96 9.15 -11.79 -12.40
C PRO A 96 10.58 -11.28 -12.66
N ASP A 97 10.74 -9.97 -12.90
CA ASP A 97 12.04 -9.32 -13.11
C ASP A 97 11.94 -7.79 -12.87
N GLY A 98 13.07 -7.09 -12.91
CA GLY A 98 13.15 -5.64 -12.69
C GLY A 98 12.40 -4.80 -13.73
N ALA A 99 12.34 -5.23 -15.00
CA ALA A 99 11.63 -4.49 -16.03
C ALA A 99 10.11 -4.58 -15.85
N ALA A 100 9.64 -5.77 -15.45
CA ALA A 100 8.26 -6.04 -15.06
C ALA A 100 7.88 -5.25 -13.80
N TYR A 101 8.77 -5.19 -12.81
CA TYR A 101 8.59 -4.36 -11.61
C TYR A 101 8.46 -2.87 -11.94
N ASP A 102 9.38 -2.33 -12.74
CA ASP A 102 9.35 -0.93 -13.15
C ASP A 102 8.06 -0.60 -13.90
N ALA A 103 7.59 -1.52 -14.75
CA ALA A 103 6.30 -1.38 -15.44
C ALA A 103 5.13 -1.40 -14.46
N TRP A 104 5.13 -2.33 -13.50
CA TRP A 104 4.10 -2.40 -12.47
C TRP A 104 4.07 -1.15 -11.59
N ILE A 105 5.22 -0.59 -11.20
CA ILE A 105 5.30 0.68 -10.46
C ILE A 105 4.75 1.85 -11.27
N ARG A 106 4.98 1.89 -12.59
CA ARG A 106 4.34 2.91 -13.44
C ARG A 106 2.83 2.78 -13.42
N GLU A 107 2.28 1.56 -13.44
CA GLU A 107 0.82 1.35 -13.31
C GLU A 107 0.31 1.73 -11.91
N PHE A 108 1.03 1.34 -10.85
CA PHE A 108 0.72 1.76 -9.48
C PHE A 108 0.64 3.29 -9.37
N ALA A 109 1.65 3.98 -9.92
CA ALA A 109 1.75 5.45 -9.89
C ALA A 109 0.58 6.13 -10.61
N LYS A 110 0.08 5.57 -11.72
CA LYS A 110 -1.13 6.08 -12.41
C LYS A 110 -2.39 6.06 -11.54
N GLY A 111 -2.42 5.19 -10.52
CA GLY A 111 -3.53 5.10 -9.57
C GLY A 111 -3.52 6.17 -8.49
N LEU A 112 -2.38 6.82 -8.22
CA LEU A 112 -2.22 7.78 -7.11
C LEU A 112 -3.16 8.98 -7.22
N GLY A 113 -3.28 9.55 -8.42
CA GLY A 113 -4.03 10.78 -8.64
C GLY A 113 -3.32 12.01 -8.03
N ALA A 114 -4.07 13.10 -7.82
CA ALA A 114 -3.53 14.39 -7.40
C ALA A 114 -3.74 14.70 -5.89
N GLY A 115 -4.34 13.79 -5.13
CA GLY A 115 -4.55 13.96 -3.69
C GLY A 115 -3.29 13.62 -2.88
N PRO A 116 -3.23 14.00 -1.59
CA PRO A 116 -2.14 13.59 -0.72
C PRO A 116 -2.13 12.07 -0.55
N ALA A 117 -0.95 11.46 -0.57
CA ALA A 117 -0.73 10.05 -0.26
C ALA A 117 0.62 9.86 0.45
N ILE A 118 0.68 8.87 1.35
CA ILE A 118 1.94 8.38 1.91
C ILE A 118 2.23 7.04 1.26
N VAL A 119 3.44 6.87 0.72
CA VAL A 119 3.89 5.61 0.13
C VAL A 119 5.06 5.05 0.93
N ILE A 120 4.92 3.84 1.43
CA ILE A 120 6.01 3.07 2.06
C ILE A 120 6.53 2.10 1.01
N LEU A 121 7.64 2.45 0.36
CA LEU A 121 8.16 1.72 -0.78
C LEU A 121 8.92 0.47 -0.34
N GLU A 122 8.45 -0.70 -0.78
CA GLU A 122 9.12 -2.00 -0.67
C GLU A 122 9.77 -2.25 0.70
N PRO A 123 8.95 -2.49 1.75
CA PRO A 123 9.46 -2.95 3.04
C PRO A 123 10.52 -4.04 2.88
N ASP A 124 11.55 -4.02 3.71
CA ASP A 124 12.61 -5.03 3.77
C ASP A 124 13.50 -5.22 2.52
N ALA A 125 13.18 -4.61 1.37
CA ALA A 125 13.93 -4.81 0.12
C ALA A 125 15.41 -4.40 0.20
N ILE A 126 15.73 -3.40 1.05
CA ILE A 126 17.12 -3.02 1.32
C ILE A 126 17.72 -3.90 2.43
N ALA A 127 16.97 -4.09 3.52
CA ALA A 127 17.47 -4.75 4.72
C ALA A 127 17.73 -6.25 4.53
N LEU A 128 16.97 -6.92 3.67
CA LEU A 128 17.10 -8.35 3.37
C LEU A 128 17.87 -8.64 2.07
N SER A 129 18.51 -7.63 1.47
CA SER A 129 19.20 -7.78 0.18
C SER A 129 20.50 -8.60 0.21
N ASP A 130 21.00 -8.98 1.38
CA ASP A 130 22.27 -9.70 1.52
C ASP A 130 22.22 -11.16 1.03
N CYS A 131 21.01 -11.70 0.80
CA CYS A 131 20.83 -13.00 0.15
C CYS A 131 21.08 -12.98 -1.37
N LEU A 132 21.06 -11.79 -1.97
CA LEU A 132 21.16 -11.61 -3.42
C LEU A 132 22.62 -11.57 -3.87
N THR A 133 22.84 -11.92 -5.14
CA THR A 133 24.13 -11.64 -5.77
C THR A 133 24.36 -10.12 -5.83
N ALA A 134 25.63 -9.69 -5.88
CA ALA A 134 25.96 -8.26 -5.98
C ALA A 134 25.27 -7.57 -7.17
N GLY A 135 25.15 -8.26 -8.31
CA GLY A 135 24.43 -7.78 -9.50
C GLY A 135 22.93 -7.61 -9.22
N ALA A 136 22.27 -8.66 -8.74
CA ALA A 136 20.83 -8.61 -8.44
C ALA A 136 20.49 -7.55 -7.38
N ARG A 137 21.36 -7.38 -6.36
CA ARG A 137 21.23 -6.31 -5.36
C ARG A 137 21.34 -4.92 -5.97
N ALA A 138 22.31 -4.69 -6.85
CA ALA A 138 22.48 -3.43 -7.55
C ALA A 138 21.27 -3.11 -8.44
N ASP A 139 20.76 -4.11 -9.16
CA ASP A 139 19.56 -3.98 -10.01
C ASP A 139 18.30 -3.67 -9.18
N GLY A 140 18.14 -4.34 -8.04
CA GLY A 140 17.06 -4.06 -7.08
C GLY A 140 17.13 -2.61 -6.58
N PHE A 141 18.29 -2.13 -6.15
CA PHE A 141 18.46 -0.75 -5.69
C PHE A 141 18.23 0.28 -6.79
N ALA A 142 18.67 0.00 -8.01
CA ALA A 142 18.38 0.84 -9.16
C ALA A 142 16.87 0.91 -9.45
N SER A 143 16.17 -0.21 -9.29
CA SER A 143 14.70 -0.28 -9.44
C SER A 143 13.97 0.52 -8.34
N LEU A 144 14.41 0.43 -7.08
CA LEU A 144 13.88 1.24 -5.98
C LEU A 144 14.07 2.75 -6.22
N ALA A 145 15.24 3.15 -6.74
CA ALA A 145 15.51 4.54 -7.08
C ALA A 145 14.58 5.04 -8.20
N ARG A 146 14.40 4.24 -9.27
CA ARG A 146 13.45 4.55 -10.35
C ARG A 146 12.01 4.59 -9.87
N ALA A 147 11.63 3.71 -8.93
CA ALA A 147 10.31 3.69 -8.34
C ALA A 147 10.04 4.97 -7.54
N GLY A 148 10.97 5.39 -6.67
CA GLY A 148 10.85 6.66 -5.94
C GLY A 148 10.68 7.87 -6.86
N ALA A 149 11.47 7.95 -7.94
CA ALA A 149 11.33 9.01 -8.95
C ALA A 149 9.98 8.96 -9.69
N THR A 150 9.52 7.76 -10.08
CA THR A 150 8.24 7.55 -10.77
C THR A 150 7.05 7.97 -9.91
N LEU A 151 7.05 7.57 -8.63
CA LEU A 151 6.00 7.92 -7.67
C LEU A 151 5.95 9.44 -7.45
N ARG A 152 7.11 10.07 -7.25
CA ARG A 152 7.19 11.53 -7.08
C ARG A 152 6.73 12.30 -8.32
N ALA A 153 7.08 11.83 -9.52
CA ALA A 153 6.64 12.49 -10.75
C ALA A 153 5.11 12.39 -10.94
N ALA A 154 4.49 11.29 -10.50
CA ALA A 154 3.04 11.09 -10.62
C ALA A 154 2.22 11.85 -9.56
N ASN A 155 2.78 12.07 -8.37
CA ASN A 155 2.15 12.79 -7.25
C ASN A 155 3.21 13.68 -6.55
N PRO A 156 3.44 14.90 -7.07
CA PRO A 156 4.58 15.74 -6.70
C PRO A 156 4.49 16.43 -5.34
#